data_AF-A0A0N5CWJ9-F1
#
_entry.id   AF-A0A0N5CWJ9-F1
#
_cell.length_a   1.000
_cell.length_b   1.000
_cell.length_c   1.000
_cell.angle_alpha   90.00
_cell.angle_beta   90.00
_cell.angle_gamma   90.00
#
_symmetry.space_group_name_H-M   'P 1'
#
loop_
_entity.id
_entity.type
_entity.pdbx_description
1 polymer ?
#
loop_
_entity_poly.entity_id
_entity_poly.type
_entity_poly.pdbx_seq_one_letter_code
_entity_poly.pdbx_strand_id
1 'polypeptide(L)'
;MQRELEEIDVRKSEVKVVASDLERRLCDDAENQWILEQWLLYVQEMAQLKQREEELRLRVYEFEVNQEYKCLQMQLKEVQDVDVLGRSADEIQTEKMVLKKILEVLERRDTIQKQLKQVKKRALELQDSEPSIAIRLRGASYHNFEPVFI
;
A
#
# COMPACT_ATOMS: atom_id res chain seq x y z
N MET A 1 9.07 -9.53 -0.98
CA MET A 1 7.92 -8.77 -0.43
C MET A 1 8.08 -8.53 1.06
N GLN A 2 8.19 -9.55 1.92
CA GLN A 2 8.42 -9.34 3.37
C GLN A 2 9.71 -8.58 3.68
N ARG A 3 10.85 -9.03 3.12
CA ARG A 3 12.13 -8.30 3.24
C ARG A 3 12.05 -6.84 2.78
N GLU A 4 11.32 -6.56 1.71
CA GLU A 4 11.18 -5.20 1.19
C GLU A 4 10.33 -4.31 2.11
N LEU A 5 9.31 -4.88 2.77
CA LEU A 5 8.55 -4.18 3.81
C LEU A 5 9.43 -3.85 5.02
N GLU A 6 10.28 -4.78 5.45
CA GLU A 6 11.23 -4.56 6.54
C GLU A 6 12.24 -3.45 6.18
N GLU A 7 12.79 -3.46 4.96
CA GLU A 7 13.69 -2.41 4.46
C GLU A 7 12.99 -1.04 4.43
N ILE A 8 11.71 -0.99 4.04
CA ILE A 8 10.92 0.26 4.07
C ILE A 8 10.68 0.73 5.50
N ASP A 9 10.37 -0.16 6.45
CA ASP A 9 10.16 0.22 7.84
C ASP A 9 11.44 0.79 8.47
N VAL A 10 12.60 0.17 8.19
CA VAL A 10 13.91 0.73 8.57
C VAL A 10 14.10 2.11 7.95
N ARG A 11 13.89 2.26 6.64
CA ARG A 11 14.08 3.53 5.96
C ARG A 11 13.15 4.64 6.49
N LYS A 12 11.88 4.33 6.76
CA LYS A 12 10.94 5.27 7.40
C LYS A 12 11.43 5.70 8.77
N SER A 13 12.00 4.79 9.56
CA SER A 13 12.56 5.15 10.87
C SER A 13 13.75 6.11 10.75
N GLU A 14 14.65 5.88 9.79
CA GLU A 14 15.79 6.77 9.49
C GLU A 14 15.32 8.15 9.04
N VAL A 15 14.41 8.20 8.06
CA VAL A 15 13.82 9.44 7.55
C VAL A 15 13.16 10.22 8.68
N LYS A 16 12.38 9.54 9.54
CA LYS A 16 11.74 10.19 10.69
C LYS A 16 12.76 10.83 11.62
N VAL A 17 13.85 10.15 11.95
CA VAL A 17 14.89 10.69 12.85
C VAL A 17 15.50 11.96 12.27
N VAL A 18 15.94 11.92 11.01
CA VAL A 18 16.60 13.07 10.36
C VAL A 18 15.61 14.21 10.15
N ALA A 19 14.42 13.92 9.63
CA ALA A 19 13.44 14.95 9.32
C ALA A 19 12.88 15.64 10.57
N SER A 20 12.70 14.90 11.69
CA SER A 20 12.30 15.51 12.97
C SER A 20 13.35 16.47 13.51
N ASP A 21 14.64 16.22 13.25
CA ASP A 21 15.72 17.14 13.65
C ASP A 21 15.70 18.41 12.81
N LEU A 22 15.56 18.28 11.48
CA LEU A 22 15.41 19.43 10.58
C LEU A 22 14.18 20.27 10.94
N GLU A 23 13.06 19.61 11.26
CA GLU A 23 11.82 20.27 11.63
C GLU A 23 11.94 21.08 12.92
N ARG A 24 12.61 20.52 13.95
CA ARG A 24 12.92 21.27 15.17
C ARG A 24 13.78 22.50 14.88
N ARG A 25 14.77 22.39 14.00
CA ARG A 25 15.61 23.53 13.60
C ARG A 25 14.82 24.59 12.83
N LEU A 26 13.84 24.19 12.02
CA LEU A 26 12.94 25.12 11.32
C LEU A 26 11.94 25.80 12.26
N CYS A 27 11.60 25.20 13.41
CA CYS A 27 10.84 25.90 14.44
C CYS A 27 11.62 27.09 15.03
N ASP A 28 12.95 26.98 15.13
CA ASP A 28 13.82 28.04 15.63
C ASP A 28 14.22 29.04 14.53
N ASP A 29 14.40 28.58 13.29
CA ASP A 29 14.83 29.37 12.13
C ASP A 29 13.98 29.03 10.89
N ALA A 30 12.76 29.56 10.86
CA ALA A 30 11.76 29.25 9.84
C ALA A 30 12.11 29.74 8.43
N GLU A 31 13.00 30.72 8.29
CA GLU A 31 13.41 31.30 7.01
C GLU A 31 14.65 30.62 6.43
N ASN A 32 15.15 29.55 7.08
CA ASN A 32 16.29 28.80 6.59
C ASN A 32 15.93 27.96 5.36
N GLN A 33 16.06 28.56 4.18
CA GLN A 33 15.66 27.93 2.93
C GLN A 33 16.38 26.60 2.68
N TRP A 34 17.66 26.47 3.04
CA TRP A 34 18.39 25.21 2.83
C TRP A 34 17.81 24.08 3.70
N ILE A 35 17.54 24.35 4.98
CA ILE A 35 16.92 23.35 5.87
C ILE A 35 15.50 23.03 5.38
N LEU A 36 14.74 24.02 4.93
CA LEU A 36 13.39 23.84 4.40
C LEU A 36 13.37 22.95 3.16
N GLU A 37 14.28 23.17 2.21
CA GLU A 37 14.44 22.33 1.02
C GLU A 37 14.77 20.89 1.40
N GLN A 38 15.70 20.68 2.33
CA GLN A 38 16.05 19.34 2.82
C GLN A 38 14.88 18.66 3.54
N TRP A 39 14.15 19.38 4.38
CA TRP A 39 12.98 18.85 5.08
C TRP A 39 11.89 18.44 4.09
N LEU A 40 11.59 19.26 3.08
CA LEU A 40 10.62 18.95 2.04
C LEU A 40 10.99 17.69 1.22
N LEU A 41 12.29 17.47 0.95
CA LEU A 41 12.76 16.22 0.34
C LEU A 41 12.41 15.00 1.21
N TYR A 42 12.62 15.09 2.52
CA TYR A 42 12.27 14.00 3.44
C TYR A 42 10.76 13.82 3.62
N VAL A 43 9.96 14.89 3.57
CA VAL A 43 8.48 14.80 3.53
C VAL A 43 8.05 14.00 2.29
N GLN A 44 8.61 14.33 1.13
CA GLN A 44 8.30 13.64 -0.12
C GLN A 44 8.76 12.18 -0.07
N GLU A 45 9.97 11.90 0.41
CA GLU A 45 10.48 10.54 0.59
C GLU A 45 9.59 9.72 1.52
N MET A 46 9.18 10.29 2.66
CA MET A 46 8.27 9.61 3.59
C MET A 46 6.92 9.29 2.95
N ALA A 47 6.37 10.20 2.12
CA ALA A 47 5.14 9.95 1.38
C ALA A 47 5.29 8.79 0.38
N GLN A 48 6.40 8.77 -0.36
CA GLN A 48 6.72 7.69 -1.31
C GLN A 48 6.91 6.34 -0.60
N LEU A 49 7.59 6.32 0.54
CA LEU A 49 7.78 5.10 1.35
C LEU A 49 6.45 4.54 1.87
N LYS A 50 5.59 5.39 2.43
CA LYS A 50 4.24 4.99 2.91
C LYS A 50 3.39 4.43 1.77
N GLN A 51 3.48 5.03 0.60
CA GLN A 51 2.79 4.55 -0.57
C GLN A 51 3.31 3.19 -1.07
N ARG A 52 4.63 3.03 -1.12
CA ARG A 52 5.25 1.76 -1.53
C ARG A 52 4.90 0.64 -0.55
N GLU A 53 4.90 0.93 0.74
CA GLU A 53 4.44 0.03 1.80
C GLU A 53 2.98 -0.39 1.59
N GLU A 54 2.09 0.56 1.31
CA GLU A 54 0.67 0.30 1.02
C GLU A 54 0.53 -0.63 -0.21
N GLU A 55 1.26 -0.36 -1.29
CA GLU A 55 1.26 -1.21 -2.48
C GLU A 55 1.73 -2.63 -2.17
N LEU A 56 2.84 -2.78 -1.44
CA LEU A 56 3.41 -4.08 -1.10
C LEU A 56 2.47 -4.89 -0.21
N ARG A 57 1.82 -4.26 0.78
CA ARG A 57 0.82 -4.93 1.61
C ARG A 57 -0.34 -5.47 0.78
N LEU A 58 -0.85 -4.67 -0.17
CA LEU A 58 -1.88 -5.13 -1.09
C LEU A 58 -1.41 -6.29 -1.97
N ARG A 59 -0.16 -6.29 -2.44
CA ARG A 59 0.40 -7.40 -3.22
C ARG A 59 0.62 -8.68 -2.41
N VAL A 60 1.00 -8.57 -1.13
CA VAL A 60 1.06 -9.72 -0.22
C VAL A 60 -0.34 -10.31 -0.04
N TYR A 61 -1.33 -9.46 0.23
CA TYR A 61 -2.71 -9.91 0.36
C TYR A 61 -3.27 -10.50 -0.95
N GLU A 62 -2.94 -9.92 -2.11
CA GLU A 62 -3.27 -10.47 -3.42
C GLU A 62 -2.70 -11.88 -3.60
N PHE A 63 -1.46 -12.10 -3.18
CA PHE A 63 -0.82 -13.41 -3.24
C PHE A 63 -1.57 -14.43 -2.37
N GLU A 64 -1.91 -14.09 -1.13
CA GLU A 64 -2.66 -14.96 -0.22
C GLU A 64 -4.03 -15.33 -0.77
N VAL A 65 -4.80 -14.35 -1.26
CA VAL A 65 -6.12 -14.56 -1.88
C VAL A 65 -6.01 -15.42 -3.15
N ASN A 66 -4.94 -15.25 -3.94
CA ASN A 66 -4.71 -16.09 -5.12
C ASN A 66 -4.33 -17.53 -4.76
N GLN A 67 -3.63 -17.75 -3.64
CA GLN A 67 -3.37 -19.11 -3.14
C GLN A 67 -4.66 -19.76 -2.64
N GLU A 68 -5.49 -19.02 -1.89
CA GLU A 68 -6.82 -19.48 -1.46
C GLU A 68 -7.68 -19.87 -2.66
N TYR A 69 -7.72 -19.04 -3.70
CA TYR A 69 -8.42 -19.33 -4.95
C TYR A 69 -7.95 -20.64 -5.58
N LYS A 70 -6.63 -20.86 -5.69
CA LYS A 70 -6.06 -22.09 -6.25
C LYS A 70 -6.46 -23.32 -5.45
N CYS A 71 -6.39 -23.24 -4.12
CA CYS A 71 -6.81 -24.33 -3.23
C CYS A 71 -8.30 -24.67 -3.42
N LEU A 72 -9.17 -23.65 -3.48
CA LEU A 72 -10.60 -23.86 -3.70
C LEU A 72 -10.90 -24.41 -5.09
N GLN A 73 -10.15 -24.00 -6.13
CA GLN A 73 -10.28 -24.56 -7.48
C GLN A 73 -9.90 -26.04 -7.52
N MET A 74 -8.86 -26.45 -6.80
CA MET A 74 -8.51 -27.88 -6.66
C MET A 74 -9.61 -28.65 -5.93
N GLN A 75 -10.11 -28.13 -4.81
CA GLN A 75 -11.23 -28.76 -4.08
C GLN A 75 -12.49 -28.88 -4.94
N LEU A 76 -12.81 -27.85 -5.73
CA LEU A 76 -13.95 -27.90 -6.64
C LEU A 76 -13.78 -29.02 -7.67
N LYS A 77 -12.58 -29.14 -8.25
CA LYS A 77 -12.27 -30.20 -9.21
C LYS A 77 -12.41 -31.59 -8.60
N GLU A 78 -11.89 -31.80 -7.39
CA GLU A 78 -12.02 -33.06 -6.66
C GLU A 78 -13.49 -33.46 -6.44
N VAL A 79 -14.34 -32.49 -6.10
CA VAL A 79 -15.78 -32.73 -5.95
C VAL A 79 -16.44 -33.02 -7.30
N GLN A 80 -15.99 -32.38 -8.38
CA GLN A 80 -16.50 -32.53 -9.76
C GLN A 80 -16.06 -33.79 -10.49
N ASP A 81 -14.94 -34.40 -10.10
CA ASP A 81 -14.46 -35.65 -10.68
C ASP A 81 -15.30 -36.89 -10.25
N VAL A 82 -16.26 -36.72 -9.35
CA VAL A 82 -17.25 -37.76 -8.96
C VAL A 82 -18.37 -37.86 -10.00
N ASP A 83 -18.66 -39.08 -10.47
CA ASP A 83 -19.65 -39.35 -11.53
C ASP A 83 -21.02 -38.69 -11.26
N VAL A 84 -21.49 -37.90 -12.21
CA VAL A 84 -22.64 -37.00 -12.08
C VAL A 84 -23.95 -37.76 -11.82
N LEU A 85 -24.02 -39.02 -12.27
CA LEU A 85 -25.19 -39.89 -12.10
C LEU A 85 -25.28 -40.55 -10.70
N GLY A 86 -24.25 -40.42 -9.86
CA GLY A 86 -24.17 -41.04 -8.53
C GLY A 86 -24.01 -40.07 -7.36
N ARG A 87 -24.06 -38.76 -7.58
CA ARG A 87 -23.78 -37.75 -6.55
C ARG A 87 -24.82 -37.76 -5.42
N SER A 88 -24.33 -37.90 -4.21
CA SER A 88 -25.09 -37.73 -2.97
C SER A 88 -25.49 -36.27 -2.74
N ALA A 89 -26.54 -36.05 -1.93
CA ALA A 89 -26.95 -34.71 -1.53
C ALA A 89 -25.84 -33.94 -0.81
N ASP A 90 -24.98 -34.65 -0.07
CA ASP A 90 -23.84 -34.08 0.66
C ASP A 90 -22.74 -33.58 -0.29
N GLU A 91 -22.47 -34.29 -1.38
CA GLU A 91 -21.52 -33.86 -2.42
C GLU A 91 -22.00 -32.61 -3.15
N ILE A 92 -23.31 -32.55 -3.49
CA ILE A 92 -23.93 -31.35 -4.09
C ILE A 92 -23.84 -30.16 -3.13
N GLN A 93 -24.07 -30.39 -1.84
CA GLN A 93 -23.99 -29.33 -0.84
C GLN A 93 -22.54 -28.84 -0.63
N THR A 94 -21.58 -29.77 -0.66
CA THR A 94 -20.16 -29.46 -0.58
C THR A 94 -19.70 -28.62 -1.78
N GLU A 95 -20.11 -28.99 -2.99
CA GLU A 95 -19.82 -28.22 -4.21
C GLU A 95 -20.36 -26.79 -4.09
N LYS A 96 -21.62 -26.63 -3.70
CA LYS A 96 -22.23 -25.30 -3.50
C LYS A 96 -21.47 -24.45 -2.49
N MET A 97 -21.01 -25.05 -1.40
CA MET A 97 -20.20 -24.35 -0.40
C MET A 97 -18.85 -23.89 -0.97
N VAL A 98 -18.16 -24.75 -1.71
CA VAL A 98 -16.88 -24.41 -2.35
C VAL A 98 -17.07 -23.30 -3.38
N LEU A 99 -18.11 -23.38 -4.22
CA LEU A 99 -18.45 -22.34 -5.20
C LEU A 99 -18.74 -20.99 -4.53
N LYS A 100 -19.47 -20.98 -3.41
CA LYS A 100 -19.73 -19.76 -2.65
C LYS A 100 -18.43 -19.13 -2.15
N LYS A 101 -17.52 -19.92 -1.57
CA LYS A 101 -16.20 -19.43 -1.14
C LYS A 101 -15.37 -18.89 -2.31
N ILE A 102 -15.44 -19.54 -3.48
CA ILE A 102 -14.76 -19.06 -4.69
C ILE A 102 -15.28 -17.67 -5.10
N LEU A 103 -16.60 -17.46 -5.07
CA LEU A 103 -17.18 -16.14 -5.35
C LEU A 103 -16.68 -15.08 -4.37
N GLU A 104 -16.67 -15.37 -3.07
CA GLU A 104 -16.15 -14.46 -2.04
C GLU A 104 -14.66 -14.14 -2.25
N VAL A 105 -13.85 -15.11 -2.69
CA VAL A 105 -12.44 -14.90 -3.05
C VAL A 105 -12.29 -14.00 -4.28
N LEU A 106 -13.14 -14.19 -5.30
CA LEU A 106 -13.11 -13.35 -6.51
C LEU A 106 -13.50 -11.90 -6.20
N GLU A 107 -14.52 -11.67 -5.36
CA GLU A 107 -14.90 -10.34 -4.90
C GLU A 107 -13.78 -9.63 -4.12
N ARG A 108 -13.09 -10.37 -3.25
CA ARG A 108 -11.89 -9.88 -2.55
C ARG A 108 -10.80 -9.50 -3.55
N ARG A 109 -10.52 -10.33 -4.55
CA ARG A 109 -9.51 -10.06 -5.59
C ARG A 109 -9.86 -8.80 -6.40
N ASP A 110 -11.11 -8.62 -6.78
CA ASP A 110 -11.58 -7.42 -7.48
C ASP A 110 -11.41 -6.15 -6.63
N THR A 111 -11.64 -6.28 -5.32
CA THR A 111 -11.43 -5.19 -4.36
C THR A 111 -9.96 -4.79 -4.27
N ILE A 112 -9.07 -5.77 -4.16
CA ILE A 112 -7.61 -5.55 -4.15
C ILE A 112 -7.15 -4.86 -5.43
N GLN A 113 -7.64 -5.28 -6.59
CA GLN A 113 -7.29 -4.65 -7.87
C GLN A 113 -7.76 -3.20 -7.95
N LYS A 114 -8.95 -2.88 -7.43
CA LYS A 114 -9.43 -1.49 -7.33
C LYS A 114 -8.52 -0.66 -6.43
N GLN A 115 -8.13 -1.19 -5.27
CA GLN A 115 -7.23 -0.51 -4.33
C GLN A 115 -5.84 -0.28 -4.95
N LEU A 116 -5.26 -1.29 -5.61
CA LEU A 116 -3.98 -1.15 -6.30
C LEU A 116 -4.01 -0.07 -7.39
N LYS A 117 -5.11 0.05 -8.15
CA LYS A 117 -5.29 1.13 -9.13
C LYS A 117 -5.32 2.50 -8.45
N GLN A 118 -5.99 2.63 -7.32
CA GLN A 118 -6.04 3.88 -6.54
C GLN A 118 -4.67 4.25 -5.97
N VAL A 119 -3.91 3.29 -5.44
CA VAL A 119 -2.54 3.51 -4.95
C VAL A 119 -1.64 4.01 -6.08
N LYS A 120 -1.70 3.38 -7.27
CA LYS A 120 -0.93 3.83 -8.44
C LYS A 120 -1.31 5.23 -8.90
N LYS A 121 -2.61 5.57 -8.89
CA LYS A 121 -3.07 6.91 -9.25
C LYS A 121 -2.51 7.98 -8.30
N ARG A 122 -2.61 7.75 -6.98
CA ARG A 122 -2.00 8.62 -5.96
C ARG A 122 -0.49 8.76 -6.13
N ALA A 123 0.18 7.74 -6.67
CA ALA A 123 1.65 7.74 -6.83
C ALA A 123 2.11 8.70 -7.91
N LEU A 124 1.35 8.70 -9.00
CA LEU A 124 1.56 9.62 -10.09
C LEU A 124 1.40 11.06 -9.60
N GLU A 125 0.36 11.34 -8.80
CA GLU A 125 0.09 12.67 -8.24
C GLU A 125 1.20 13.16 -7.28
N LEU A 126 1.84 12.25 -6.53
CA LEU A 126 2.96 12.56 -5.63
C LEU A 126 4.30 12.79 -6.36
N GLN A 127 4.45 12.28 -7.59
CA GLN A 127 5.69 12.38 -8.34
C GLN A 127 5.94 13.79 -8.90
N ASP A 128 4.87 14.58 -9.06
CA ASP A 128 4.91 15.90 -9.71
C ASP A 128 5.26 17.07 -8.76
N SER A 129 5.52 16.80 -7.48
CA SER A 129 5.75 17.85 -6.47
C SER A 129 7.23 17.98 -6.08
N GLU A 130 8.00 18.73 -6.87
CA GLU A 130 9.36 19.11 -6.49
C GLU A 130 9.36 20.13 -5.32
N PRO A 131 10.26 20.00 -4.33
CA PRO A 131 10.40 20.95 -3.21
C PRO A 131 10.56 22.41 -3.64
N SER A 132 11.33 22.65 -4.70
CA SER A 132 11.56 23.98 -5.28
C SER A 132 10.31 24.55 -5.95
N ILE A 133 9.36 23.72 -6.41
CA ILE A 133 8.03 24.19 -6.84
C ILE A 133 7.17 24.54 -5.63
N ALA A 134 7.18 23.70 -4.59
CA ALA A 134 6.41 23.94 -3.36
C ALA A 134 6.82 25.25 -2.67
N ILE A 135 8.12 25.53 -2.58
CA ILE A 135 8.65 26.80 -2.04
C ILE A 135 8.25 28.00 -2.91
N ARG A 136 8.32 27.88 -4.25
CA ARG A 136 7.89 28.95 -5.16
C ARG A 136 6.40 29.28 -5.03
N LEU A 137 5.57 28.28 -4.73
CA LEU A 137 4.12 28.46 -4.61
C LEU A 137 3.68 28.94 -3.22
N ARG A 138 4.31 28.44 -2.14
CA ARG A 138 3.87 28.71 -0.76
C ARG A 138 4.73 29.76 -0.04
N GLY A 139 5.94 30.04 -0.53
CA GLY A 139 6.93 30.91 0.11
C GLY A 139 8.00 30.12 0.87
N ALA A 140 9.19 30.72 1.01
CA ALA A 140 10.38 30.10 1.61
C ALA A 140 10.42 30.13 3.15
N SER A 141 9.25 30.17 3.79
CA SER A 141 9.10 30.11 5.25
C SER A 141 8.47 28.80 5.65
N TYR A 142 9.03 28.14 6.66
CA TYR A 142 8.49 26.91 7.24
C TYR A 142 7.05 27.07 7.76
N HIS A 143 6.66 28.26 8.21
CA HIS A 143 5.30 28.54 8.69
C HIS A 143 4.21 28.37 7.61
N ASN A 144 4.59 28.28 6.33
CA ASN A 144 3.66 28.01 5.23
C ASN A 144 3.38 26.51 5.02
N PHE A 145 4.00 25.65 5.83
CA PHE A 145 3.90 24.20 5.75
C PHE A 145 3.38 23.63 7.07
N GLU A 146 2.62 22.54 6.98
CA GLU A 146 2.18 21.81 8.16
C GLU A 146 3.30 20.89 8.66
N PRO A 147 3.55 20.84 9.98
CA PRO A 147 4.50 19.89 10.55
C PRO A 147 4.12 18.43 10.25
N VAL A 148 5.11 17.57 10.01
CA VAL A 148 4.92 16.18 9.59
C VAL A 148 5.55 15.17 10.56
N PHE A 149 6.64 15.52 11.25
CA PHE A 149 7.44 14.56 12.01
C PHE A 149 7.49 14.80 13.53
N ILE A 150 7.13 16.00 14.00
CA ILE A 150 7.01 16.37 15.43
C ILE A 150 5.56 16.38 15.94
#